data_AF-A0A452FM18-F1
#
_entry.id   AF-A0A452FM18-F1
#
_cell.length_a   1.000
_cell.length_b   1.000
_cell.length_c   1.000
_cell.angle_alpha   90.00
_cell.angle_beta   90.00
_cell.angle_gamma   90.00
#
_symmetry.space_group_name_H-M   'P 1'
#
loop_
_entity.id
_entity.type
_entity.pdbx_description
1 polymer ?
#
loop_
_entity_poly.entity_id
_entity_poly.type
_entity_poly.pdbx_seq_one_letter_code
_entity_poly.pdbx_strand_id
1 'polypeptide(L)'
;MVALQSGRGLRPLMLSWSRDLPCIWRALHTSAVCSKNRAARVRVDKGNKPVTYEEAHAPHYIAHRKGWLSLHTGNLDGEDHAAERTVEDVFLRKFMLGTFPGCLADQLILKRWANQVEICALVLRQLPPHKFYFLVGYSETLLSHFYKCPVRLHLQTVPSKVVYKYI
;
A
#
# COMPACT_ATOMS: atom_id res chain seq x y z
N MET A 1 -70.42 -23.85 69.32
CA MET A 1 -71.09 -22.58 69.00
C MET A 1 -70.90 -22.33 67.51
N VAL A 2 -71.99 -22.18 66.74
CA VAL A 2 -72.17 -21.54 65.41
C VAL A 2 -70.91 -21.46 64.50
N ALA A 3 -70.76 -22.14 63.34
CA ALA A 3 -71.53 -22.07 62.07
C ALA A 3 -71.43 -20.65 61.39
N LEU A 4 -71.49 -20.39 60.07
CA LEU A 4 -71.78 -21.13 58.83
C LEU A 4 -70.92 -20.56 57.64
N GLN A 5 -70.70 -21.37 56.58
CA GLN A 5 -70.77 -21.06 55.10
C GLN A 5 -70.10 -19.77 54.50
N SER A 6 -70.05 -19.49 53.20
CA SER A 6 -69.69 -20.21 51.94
C SER A 6 -69.60 -19.13 50.81
N GLY A 7 -69.05 -19.31 49.60
CA GLY A 7 -68.34 -20.44 48.96
C GLY A 7 -68.55 -20.45 47.42
N ARG A 8 -67.55 -20.95 46.65
CA ARG A 8 -67.53 -21.15 45.16
C ARG A 8 -67.28 -19.92 44.27
N GLY A 9 -66.46 -20.12 43.22
CA GLY A 9 -66.87 -19.71 41.86
C GLY A 9 -65.84 -19.05 40.92
N LEU A 10 -65.34 -19.85 39.97
CA LEU A 10 -65.15 -19.54 38.54
C LEU A 10 -64.21 -18.39 38.09
N ARG A 11 -63.27 -18.77 37.20
CA ARG A 11 -62.47 -17.86 36.36
C ARG A 11 -63.32 -17.17 35.30
N PRO A 12 -62.99 -15.94 34.89
CA PRO A 12 -63.09 -15.49 33.51
C PRO A 12 -61.85 -15.88 32.71
N LEU A 13 -62.03 -16.18 31.42
CA LEU A 13 -60.98 -16.53 30.46
C LEU A 13 -60.85 -15.40 29.42
N MET A 14 -59.75 -15.43 28.64
CA MET A 14 -59.49 -14.70 27.39
C MET A 14 -58.87 -13.29 27.39
N LEU A 15 -57.60 -13.27 26.96
CA LEU A 15 -57.05 -12.61 25.76
C LEU A 15 -57.05 -11.07 25.60
N SER A 16 -55.84 -10.52 25.51
CA SER A 16 -55.30 -9.90 24.27
C SER A 16 -53.77 -9.73 24.43
N TRP A 17 -52.94 -10.49 23.70
CA TRP A 17 -52.41 -10.22 22.36
C TRP A 17 -51.46 -9.00 22.23
N SER A 18 -50.17 -9.35 22.10
CA SER A 18 -49.15 -8.69 21.26
C SER A 18 -48.57 -7.34 21.70
N ARG A 19 -47.29 -7.35 22.10
CA ARG A 19 -46.16 -7.13 21.17
C ARG A 19 -44.81 -7.40 21.85
N ASP A 20 -44.42 -8.67 21.91
CA ASP A 20 -43.00 -9.02 22.08
C ASP A 20 -42.27 -8.67 20.78
N LEU A 21 -41.82 -7.42 20.68
CA LEU A 21 -40.80 -7.06 19.71
C LEU A 21 -39.55 -7.85 20.09
N PRO A 22 -38.95 -8.64 19.18
CA PRO A 22 -37.61 -9.16 19.45
C PRO A 22 -36.69 -7.96 19.53
N CYS A 23 -36.30 -7.59 20.75
CA CYS A 23 -35.27 -6.62 21.00
C CYS A 23 -33.98 -7.18 20.39
N ILE A 24 -33.73 -6.84 19.12
CA ILE A 24 -32.44 -7.02 18.47
C ILE A 24 -31.51 -6.07 19.23
N TRP A 25 -30.93 -6.58 20.32
CA TRP A 25 -29.79 -6.00 21.00
C TRP A 25 -28.65 -5.98 19.98
N ARG A 26 -28.66 -4.94 19.14
CA ARG A 26 -27.50 -4.53 18.36
C ARG A 26 -26.42 -4.27 19.38
N ALA A 27 -25.49 -5.21 19.53
CA ALA A 27 -24.32 -5.06 20.35
C ALA A 27 -23.47 -3.93 19.77
N LEU A 28 -23.80 -2.69 20.15
CA LEU A 28 -23.00 -1.52 19.86
C LEU A 28 -21.68 -1.71 20.59
N HIS A 29 -20.67 -2.12 19.84
CA HIS A 29 -19.33 -2.34 20.37
C HIS A 29 -18.68 -0.97 20.63
N THR A 30 -18.98 -0.38 21.78
CA THR A 30 -18.61 0.99 22.18
C THR A 30 -17.12 1.19 22.50
N SER A 31 -16.27 0.19 22.24
CA SER A 31 -14.82 0.36 22.31
C SER A 31 -14.36 1.40 21.27
N ALA A 32 -13.59 2.39 21.71
CA ALA A 32 -12.93 3.30 20.78
C ALA A 32 -12.13 2.52 19.73
N VAL A 33 -12.27 2.89 18.45
CA VAL A 33 -11.47 2.29 17.37
C VAL A 33 -10.01 2.60 17.64
N CYS A 34 -9.22 1.59 17.98
CA CYS A 34 -7.78 1.73 18.17
C CYS A 34 -7.10 2.10 16.84
N SER A 35 -6.91 3.40 16.60
CA SER A 35 -6.29 4.03 15.43
C SER A 35 -4.80 3.71 15.29
N LYS A 36 -4.45 2.43 15.14
CA LYS A 36 -3.08 1.95 14.95
C LYS A 36 -2.56 2.40 13.59
N ASN A 37 -1.48 3.20 13.58
CA ASN A 37 -0.80 3.69 12.37
C ASN A 37 -0.58 2.59 11.31
N ARG A 38 -1.10 2.81 10.09
CA ARG A 38 -1.07 1.83 8.98
C ARG A 38 -0.16 2.22 7.80
N ALA A 39 0.21 3.50 7.66
CA ALA A 39 0.96 4.01 6.51
C ALA A 39 2.30 3.29 6.32
N ALA A 40 2.52 2.73 5.11
CA ALA A 40 3.70 1.98 4.69
C ALA A 40 4.27 1.03 5.77
N ARG A 41 3.41 0.22 6.38
CA ARG A 41 3.78 -0.83 7.34
C ARG A 41 3.26 -2.18 6.87
N VAL A 42 4.17 -3.08 6.52
CA VAL A 42 3.81 -4.49 6.31
C VAL A 42 3.32 -5.08 7.63
N ARG A 43 2.17 -5.74 7.60
CA ARG A 43 1.60 -6.44 8.75
C ARG A 43 2.37 -7.73 9.01
N VAL A 44 2.60 -8.01 10.30
CA VAL A 44 3.15 -9.27 10.80
C VAL A 44 2.20 -10.41 10.45
N ASP A 45 2.77 -11.55 10.10
CA ASP A 45 2.13 -12.80 9.70
C ASP A 45 2.73 -13.94 10.58
N LYS A 46 2.68 -15.19 10.11
CA LYS A 46 3.25 -16.36 10.82
C LYS A 46 4.79 -16.45 10.73
N GLY A 47 5.50 -15.42 10.26
CA GLY A 47 6.94 -15.50 9.99
C GLY A 47 7.30 -16.14 8.65
N ASN A 48 6.32 -16.29 7.75
CA ASN A 48 6.51 -16.90 6.42
C ASN A 48 6.60 -15.87 5.29
N LYS A 49 6.37 -14.58 5.58
CA LYS A 49 6.25 -13.55 4.54
C LYS A 49 7.60 -12.91 4.24
N PRO A 50 8.21 -13.13 3.06
CA PRO A 50 9.45 -12.47 2.69
C PRO A 50 9.20 -10.97 2.44
N VAL A 51 10.05 -10.11 2.98
CA VAL A 51 9.96 -8.65 2.85
C VAL A 51 11.32 -8.06 2.49
N THR A 52 11.37 -7.15 1.51
CA THR A 52 12.63 -6.46 1.14
C THR A 52 13.00 -5.40 2.16
N TYR A 53 14.24 -4.91 2.11
CA TYR A 53 14.73 -3.85 3.00
C TYR A 53 13.81 -2.61 2.95
N GLU A 54 13.42 -2.21 1.73
CA GLU A 54 12.56 -1.06 1.49
C GLU A 54 11.16 -1.23 2.09
N GLU A 55 10.55 -2.40 1.98
CA GLU A 55 9.23 -2.71 2.52
C GLU A 55 9.25 -2.96 4.05
N ALA A 56 10.39 -3.36 4.60
CA ALA A 56 10.56 -3.80 5.99
C ALA A 56 10.62 -2.68 7.03
N HIS A 57 10.82 -1.43 6.60
CA HIS A 57 11.00 -0.24 7.45
C HIS A 57 9.84 0.75 7.28
N ALA A 58 9.27 1.19 8.40
CA ALA A 58 8.19 2.17 8.45
C ALA A 58 8.67 3.61 8.14
N PRO A 59 7.78 4.55 7.78
CA PRO A 59 8.14 5.90 7.32
C PRO A 59 9.06 6.72 8.23
N HIS A 60 8.97 6.56 9.56
CA HIS A 60 9.82 7.26 10.53
C HIS A 60 11.29 6.80 10.53
N TYR A 61 11.67 5.85 9.68
CA TYR A 61 13.07 5.46 9.45
C TYR A 61 13.67 6.03 8.15
N ILE A 62 12.91 6.85 7.40
CA ILE A 62 13.46 7.67 6.32
C ILE A 62 14.49 8.64 6.94
N ALA A 63 15.61 8.87 6.26
CA ALA A 63 16.82 9.57 6.73
C ALA A 63 17.59 8.94 7.91
N HIS A 64 17.07 7.88 8.56
CA HIS A 64 17.78 7.19 9.65
C HIS A 64 18.32 5.80 9.28
N ARG A 65 17.54 5.03 8.51
CA ARG A 65 17.92 3.70 8.00
C ARG A 65 17.73 3.62 6.49
N LYS A 66 16.67 4.26 5.99
CA LYS A 66 16.34 4.35 4.57
C LYS A 66 16.69 5.71 3.99
N GLY A 67 17.19 5.72 2.75
CA GLY A 67 17.30 6.92 1.94
C GLY A 67 15.99 7.28 1.22
N TRP A 68 16.10 8.12 0.19
CA TRP A 68 14.99 8.50 -0.68
C TRP A 68 15.04 7.77 -2.02
N LEU A 69 13.86 7.44 -2.56
CA LEU A 69 13.70 6.74 -3.84
C LEU A 69 13.64 7.68 -5.05
N SER A 70 13.57 9.00 -4.83
CA SER A 70 13.84 10.00 -5.85
C SER A 70 14.64 11.17 -5.28
N LEU A 71 15.59 11.66 -6.08
CA LEU A 71 16.50 12.74 -5.72
C LEU A 71 16.43 13.84 -6.79
N HIS A 72 16.04 15.04 -6.37
CA HIS A 72 15.86 16.26 -7.17
C HIS A 72 15.94 17.50 -6.26
N THR A 73 16.16 18.70 -6.82
CA THR A 73 16.35 19.94 -6.04
C THR A 73 15.06 20.59 -5.57
N GLY A 74 13.93 20.41 -6.26
CA GLY A 74 12.69 21.16 -6.01
C GLY A 74 12.04 21.04 -4.61
N ASN A 75 12.53 20.17 -3.72
CA ASN A 75 12.09 20.11 -2.32
C ASN A 75 13.04 20.82 -1.33
N LEU A 76 14.07 21.53 -1.83
CA LEU A 76 14.95 22.36 -1.02
C LEU A 76 14.29 23.73 -0.76
N ASP A 77 14.76 24.43 0.27
CA ASP A 77 14.25 25.75 0.61
C ASP A 77 14.59 26.78 -0.48
N GLY A 78 13.58 27.52 -0.93
CA GLY A 78 13.70 28.49 -2.03
C GLY A 78 13.75 27.92 -3.45
N GLU A 79 13.60 26.60 -3.66
CA GLU A 79 13.55 25.99 -5.00
C GLU A 79 12.11 25.80 -5.53
N ASP A 80 11.96 25.87 -6.86
CA ASP A 80 10.68 25.75 -7.57
C ASP A 80 10.45 24.36 -8.20
N HIS A 81 9.31 24.21 -8.90
CA HIS A 81 8.95 23.05 -9.74
C HIS A 81 8.81 21.68 -9.03
N ALA A 82 8.69 21.64 -7.69
CA ALA A 82 8.39 20.42 -6.93
C ALA A 82 7.17 19.63 -7.46
N ALA A 83 6.10 20.35 -7.82
CA ALA A 83 4.86 19.76 -8.30
C ALA A 83 5.03 19.02 -9.63
N GLU A 84 5.70 19.63 -10.60
CA GLU A 84 6.02 18.99 -11.88
C GLU A 84 6.88 17.74 -11.66
N ARG A 85 7.90 17.85 -10.80
CA ARG A 85 8.86 16.78 -10.54
C ARG A 85 8.19 15.57 -9.88
N THR A 86 7.24 15.79 -8.97
CA THR A 86 6.46 14.69 -8.38
C THR A 86 5.49 14.03 -9.35
N VAL A 87 4.87 14.78 -10.28
CA VAL A 87 4.03 14.21 -11.35
C VAL A 87 4.86 13.31 -12.28
N GLU A 88 6.05 13.77 -12.68
CA GLU A 88 7.00 13.00 -13.48
C GLU A 88 7.44 11.71 -12.77
N ASP A 89 7.79 11.78 -11.48
CA ASP A 89 8.18 10.60 -10.69
C ASP A 89 7.05 9.55 -10.62
N VAL A 90 5.79 9.99 -10.43
CA VAL A 90 4.63 9.09 -10.38
C VAL A 90 4.35 8.48 -11.75
N PHE A 91 4.49 9.24 -12.84
CA PHE A 91 4.38 8.72 -14.20
C PHE A 91 5.46 7.67 -14.49
N LEU A 92 6.73 7.99 -14.25
CA LEU A 92 7.87 7.07 -14.49
C LEU A 92 7.71 5.76 -13.73
N ARG A 93 7.25 5.80 -12.48
CA ARG A 93 6.99 4.59 -11.67
C ARG A 93 5.88 3.72 -12.28
N LYS A 94 4.80 4.31 -12.78
CA LYS A 94 3.70 3.58 -13.44
C LYS A 94 4.10 3.05 -14.81
N PHE A 95 4.79 3.86 -15.61
CA PHE A 95 5.32 3.49 -16.93
C PHE A 95 6.23 2.27 -16.82
N MET A 96 7.28 2.35 -16.00
CA MET A 96 8.24 1.26 -15.81
C MET A 96 7.59 -0.03 -15.28
N LEU A 97 6.59 0.07 -14.39
CA LEU A 97 5.83 -1.09 -13.91
C LEU A 97 5.02 -1.77 -15.02
N GLY A 98 4.52 -1.00 -16.00
CA GLY A 98 3.84 -1.52 -17.19
C GLY A 98 4.79 -2.04 -18.27
N THR A 99 5.93 -1.37 -18.50
CA THR A 99 6.94 -1.75 -19.50
C THR A 99 7.72 -3.02 -19.11
N PHE A 100 7.93 -3.25 -17.82
CA PHE A 100 8.66 -4.41 -17.29
C PHE A 100 7.76 -5.31 -16.42
N PRO A 101 6.70 -5.92 -16.99
CA PRO A 101 5.70 -6.67 -16.24
C PRO A 101 6.33 -7.88 -15.55
N GLY A 102 6.08 -8.04 -14.24
CA GLY A 102 6.63 -9.13 -13.41
C GLY A 102 8.14 -9.09 -13.18
N CYS A 103 8.88 -8.26 -13.91
CA CYS A 103 10.34 -8.26 -13.93
C CYS A 103 10.98 -7.35 -12.87
N LEU A 104 10.30 -6.32 -12.35
CA LEU A 104 10.86 -5.46 -11.30
C LEU A 104 10.94 -6.23 -9.97
N ALA A 105 12.14 -6.32 -9.38
CA ALA A 105 12.37 -7.00 -8.10
C ALA A 105 12.02 -6.11 -6.89
N ASP A 106 12.35 -4.82 -7.00
CA ASP A 106 12.23 -3.81 -5.94
C ASP A 106 11.73 -2.47 -6.51
N GLN A 107 11.55 -1.47 -5.63
CA GLN A 107 11.11 -0.14 -6.04
C GLN A 107 12.19 0.61 -6.82
N LEU A 108 11.74 1.43 -7.78
CA LEU A 108 12.61 2.20 -8.67
C LEU A 108 13.31 3.35 -7.93
N ILE A 109 14.59 3.56 -8.26
CA ILE A 109 15.38 4.69 -7.77
C ILE A 109 15.54 5.69 -8.92
N LEU A 110 15.05 6.91 -8.72
CA LEU A 110 15.11 7.99 -9.70
C LEU A 110 16.15 9.02 -9.26
N LYS A 111 17.11 9.35 -10.13
CA LYS A 111 18.07 10.42 -9.88
C LYS A 111 17.95 11.46 -10.98
N ARG A 112 18.04 12.73 -10.60
CA ARG A 112 18.08 13.84 -11.55
C ARG A 112 19.37 14.60 -11.35
N TRP A 113 20.14 14.74 -12.42
CA TRP A 113 21.43 15.42 -12.38
C TRP A 113 21.53 16.36 -13.57
N ALA A 114 21.54 17.66 -13.29
CA ALA A 114 21.26 18.71 -14.27
C ALA A 114 19.99 18.36 -15.09
N ASN A 115 20.08 18.39 -16.43
CA ASN A 115 18.97 18.01 -17.32
C ASN A 115 18.81 16.49 -17.49
N GLN A 116 19.71 15.65 -16.96
CA GLN A 116 19.64 14.20 -17.16
C GLN A 116 18.75 13.51 -16.11
N VAL A 117 17.90 12.59 -16.56
CA VAL A 117 17.12 11.70 -15.68
C VAL A 117 17.71 10.30 -15.75
N GLU A 118 18.18 9.79 -14.62
CA GLU A 118 18.69 8.42 -14.47
C GLU A 118 17.67 7.56 -13.74
N ILE A 119 17.22 6.50 -14.41
CA ILE A 119 16.27 5.52 -13.88
C ILE A 119 17.03 4.26 -13.53
N CYS A 120 17.22 3.99 -12.24
CA CYS A 120 17.88 2.79 -11.73
C CYS A 120 16.82 1.74 -11.32
N ALA A 121 16.92 0.53 -11.88
CA ALA A 121 15.96 -0.55 -11.62
C ALA A 121 16.66 -1.89 -11.29
N LEU A 122 16.20 -2.54 -10.22
CA LEU A 122 16.55 -3.93 -9.90
C LEU A 122 15.56 -4.88 -10.59
N VAL A 123 16.09 -5.79 -11.41
CA VAL A 123 15.29 -6.59 -12.35
C VAL A 123 15.58 -8.09 -12.24
N LEU A 124 14.53 -8.90 -12.26
CA LEU A 124 14.57 -10.36 -12.25
C LEU A 124 14.90 -10.91 -13.64
N ARG A 125 15.64 -12.02 -13.69
CA ARG A 125 16.08 -12.69 -14.93
C ARG A 125 14.96 -13.53 -15.59
N GLN A 126 13.76 -12.97 -15.74
CA GLN A 126 12.60 -13.63 -16.34
C GLN A 126 12.57 -13.56 -17.88
N LEU A 127 13.09 -12.46 -18.45
CA LEU A 127 13.12 -12.24 -19.90
C LEU A 127 14.52 -12.49 -20.48
N PRO A 128 14.63 -12.90 -21.76
CA PRO A 128 15.92 -13.04 -22.42
C PRO A 128 16.57 -11.66 -22.67
N PRO A 129 17.92 -11.56 -22.67
CA PRO A 129 18.62 -10.27 -22.73
C PRO A 129 18.26 -9.37 -23.91
N HIS A 130 18.00 -9.93 -25.09
CA HIS A 130 17.63 -9.15 -26.28
C HIS A 130 16.33 -8.36 -26.09
N LYS A 131 15.36 -8.86 -25.31
CA LYS A 131 14.13 -8.11 -24.98
C LYS A 131 14.41 -7.00 -23.99
N PHE A 132 15.33 -7.18 -23.05
CA PHE A 132 15.75 -6.11 -22.15
C PHE A 132 16.41 -4.96 -22.92
N TYR A 133 17.37 -5.24 -23.81
CA TYR A 133 17.99 -4.20 -24.64
C TYR A 133 16.97 -3.46 -25.53
N PHE A 134 16.00 -4.18 -26.11
CA PHE A 134 14.91 -3.56 -26.85
C PHE A 134 14.06 -2.62 -25.97
N LEU A 135 13.62 -3.08 -24.79
CA LEU A 135 12.81 -2.28 -23.87
C LEU A 135 13.58 -1.07 -23.30
N VAL A 136 14.89 -1.20 -23.07
CA VAL A 136 15.77 -0.08 -22.69
C VAL A 136 15.78 0.96 -23.81
N GLY A 137 16.13 0.60 -25.04
CA GLY A 137 16.15 1.54 -26.17
C GLY A 137 14.79 2.19 -26.45
N TYR A 138 13.69 1.42 -26.36
CA TYR A 138 12.33 1.93 -26.47
C TYR A 138 12.00 2.97 -25.39
N SER A 139 12.32 2.68 -24.12
CA SER A 139 12.00 3.57 -23.01
C SER A 139 12.88 4.81 -22.98
N GLU A 140 14.19 4.69 -23.22
CA GLU A 140 15.11 5.84 -23.29
C GLU A 140 14.71 6.80 -24.42
N THR A 141 14.42 6.30 -25.62
CA THR A 141 13.98 7.14 -26.75
C THR A 141 12.61 7.78 -26.50
N LEU A 142 11.60 7.01 -26.08
CA LEU A 142 10.26 7.54 -25.82
C LEU A 142 10.28 8.60 -24.72
N LEU A 143 10.91 8.31 -23.57
CA LEU A 143 10.94 9.25 -22.45
C LEU A 143 11.76 10.50 -22.78
N SER A 144 12.85 10.38 -23.56
CA SER A 144 13.61 11.55 -24.02
C SER A 144 12.80 12.44 -24.97
N HIS A 145 12.03 11.84 -25.88
CA HIS A 145 11.13 12.60 -26.76
C HIS A 145 9.92 13.19 -26.03
N PHE A 146 9.45 12.56 -24.95
CA PHE A 146 8.32 13.04 -24.15
C PHE A 146 8.72 14.22 -23.25
N TYR A 147 9.78 14.06 -22.45
CA TYR A 147 10.24 15.07 -21.48
C TYR A 147 11.23 16.09 -22.04
N LYS A 148 11.69 15.94 -23.29
CA LYS A 148 12.69 16.80 -23.95
C LYS A 148 14.04 16.85 -23.22
N CYS A 149 14.34 15.84 -22.42
CA CYS A 149 15.55 15.72 -21.63
C CYS A 149 16.24 14.37 -21.90
N PRO A 150 17.57 14.25 -21.75
CA PRO A 150 18.26 12.97 -21.91
C PRO A 150 17.91 12.01 -20.75
N VAL A 151 17.25 10.90 -21.07
CA VAL A 151 16.91 9.84 -20.11
C VAL A 151 17.86 8.66 -20.29
N ARG A 152 18.42 8.15 -19.19
CA ARG A 152 19.25 6.93 -19.16
C ARG A 152 18.70 5.90 -18.19
N LEU A 153 18.73 4.64 -18.58
CA LEU A 153 18.13 3.54 -17.85
C LEU A 153 19.18 2.50 -17.43
N HIS A 154 19.42 2.41 -16.13
CA HIS A 154 20.38 1.49 -15.52
C HIS A 154 19.67 0.26 -14.95
N LEU A 155 19.85 -0.89 -15.61
CA LEU A 155 19.33 -2.18 -15.17
C LEU A 155 20.39 -2.98 -14.41
N GLN A 156 20.07 -3.42 -13.19
CA GLN A 156 20.87 -4.39 -12.45
C GLN A 156 20.08 -5.68 -12.29
N THR A 157 20.60 -6.80 -12.83
CA THR A 157 19.89 -8.09 -12.79
C THR A 157 20.16 -8.88 -11.52
N VAL A 158 19.10 -9.39 -10.91
CA VAL A 158 19.11 -10.20 -9.68
C VAL A 158 18.43 -11.55 -9.96
N PRO A 159 18.94 -12.69 -9.45
CA PRO A 159 18.30 -13.99 -9.68
C PRO A 159 16.91 -14.13 -9.05
N SER A 160 16.67 -13.51 -7.90
CA SER A 160 15.41 -13.57 -7.13
C SER A 160 15.16 -12.26 -6.37
N LYS A 161 13.95 -12.03 -5.86
CA LYS A 161 13.63 -10.84 -5.04
C LYS A 161 14.44 -10.89 -3.73
N VAL A 162 15.12 -9.79 -3.39
CA VAL A 162 16.07 -9.76 -2.26
C VAL A 162 15.31 -9.74 -0.94
N VAL A 163 15.34 -10.85 -0.19
CA VAL A 163 14.69 -10.95 1.11
C VAL A 163 15.61 -10.38 2.19
N TYR A 164 15.12 -9.39 2.95
CA TYR A 164 15.84 -8.84 4.10
C TYR A 164 15.46 -9.55 5.40
N LYS A 165 14.16 -9.80 5.60
CA LYS A 165 13.65 -10.56 6.74
C LYS A 165 12.32 -11.21 6.40
N TYR A 166 11.94 -12.21 7.21
CA TYR A 166 10.60 -12.76 7.22
C TYR A 166 9.78 -12.12 8.34
N ILE A 167 8.50 -11.88 8.09
CA ILE A 167 7.51 -11.32 9.04
C ILE A 167 6.27 -12.20 9.06
#